data_AF-A0A7J5YYB0-F1
#
_entry.id   AF-A0A7J5YYB0-F1
#
_cell.length_a   1.000
_cell.length_b   1.000
_cell.length_c   1.000
_cell.angle_alpha   90.00
_cell.angle_beta   90.00
_cell.angle_gamma   90.00
#
_symmetry.space_group_name_H-M   'P 1'
#
loop_
_entity.id
_entity.type
_entity.pdbx_description
1 polymer ?
#
loop_
_entity_poly.entity_id
_entity_poly.type
_entity_poly.pdbx_seq_one_letter_code
_entity_poly.pdbx_strand_id
1 'polypeptide(L)'
;MEVSLHRRHAVVVCLLLCCLAGGLSSPDPRHREALIQLEVSMQTGGQVVLTDAEKRLDALLFKMKQEEVSRADFPPAMHFFRARDVISTSPIFKLLQKMPKGAGALHVHDFALVEVEWLVKNATYRPHCYMCFTDNHSIRFIFSARPPAALARCSPWTLLENLRAKMVNSTELDNSLMANMTLFTDQDPELVYPSQDVIWEIFEQCFLALWGLVTYAPVFRDYYYQGLSQFYRDNVMYMEVRALLPEIYELDGSTHDPAWTLKTYQEVTRQFTAEHPDFFGVRMIYTINR
;
A
#
# COMPACT_ATOMS: atom_id res chain seq x y z
N MET A 1 -69.36 38.55 11.02
CA MET A 1 -68.09 38.54 11.77
C MET A 1 -67.75 37.16 12.34
N GLU A 2 -68.39 36.07 11.89
CA GLU A 2 -68.23 34.71 12.47
C GLU A 2 -67.30 33.78 11.68
N VAL A 3 -67.09 34.01 10.38
CA VAL A 3 -66.28 33.13 9.51
C VAL A 3 -64.77 33.16 9.87
N SER A 4 -64.31 34.26 10.50
CA SER A 4 -62.91 34.45 10.93
C SER A 4 -62.52 33.59 12.14
N LEU A 5 -63.47 33.32 13.06
CA LEU A 5 -63.20 32.56 14.28
C LEU A 5 -63.03 31.06 14.00
N HIS A 6 -63.88 30.48 13.14
CA HIS A 6 -63.81 29.06 12.78
C HIS A 6 -62.52 28.68 12.05
N ARG A 7 -61.99 29.57 11.20
CA ARG A 7 -60.73 29.32 10.50
C ARG A 7 -59.52 29.35 11.44
N ARG A 8 -59.55 30.18 12.49
CA ARG A 8 -58.52 30.21 13.53
C ARG A 8 -58.57 28.97 14.42
N HIS A 9 -59.75 28.48 14.77
CA HIS A 9 -59.90 27.27 15.58
C HIS A 9 -59.50 26.01 14.80
N ALA A 10 -59.83 25.92 13.51
CA ALA A 10 -59.38 24.81 12.65
C ALA A 10 -57.85 24.78 12.50
N VAL A 11 -57.20 25.94 12.36
CA VAL A 11 -55.73 26.04 12.29
C VAL A 11 -55.07 25.65 13.61
N VAL A 12 -55.63 26.05 14.75
CA VAL A 12 -55.13 25.68 16.09
C VAL A 12 -55.29 24.18 16.34
N VAL A 13 -56.42 23.58 15.93
CA VAL A 13 -56.66 22.13 16.04
C VAL A 13 -55.72 21.34 15.12
N CYS A 14 -55.49 21.79 13.88
CA CYS A 14 -54.49 21.17 12.99
C CYS A 14 -53.06 21.30 13.54
N LEU A 15 -52.68 22.45 14.12
CA LEU A 15 -51.37 22.62 14.77
C LEU A 15 -51.22 21.72 15.99
N LEU A 16 -52.26 21.59 16.83
CA LEU A 16 -52.26 20.68 17.97
C LEU A 16 -52.20 19.20 17.54
N LEU A 17 -52.91 18.80 16.48
CA LEU A 17 -52.84 17.46 15.90
C LEU A 17 -51.48 17.17 15.26
N CYS A 18 -50.85 18.14 14.59
CA CYS A 18 -49.48 18.01 14.07
C CYS A 18 -48.44 17.94 15.21
N CYS A 19 -48.64 18.67 16.31
CA CYS A 19 -47.78 18.59 17.50
C CYS A 19 -47.97 17.27 18.28
N LEU A 20 -49.18 16.68 18.25
CA LEU A 20 -49.47 15.38 18.85
C LEU A 20 -48.99 14.21 17.99
N ALA A 21 -49.06 14.32 16.65
CA ALA A 21 -48.49 13.36 15.71
C ALA A 21 -46.95 13.47 15.60
N GLY A 22 -46.39 14.64 15.92
CA GLY A 22 -44.95 14.87 16.08
C GLY A 22 -44.39 14.43 17.43
N GLY A 23 -45.23 13.89 18.33
CA GLY A 23 -44.83 13.38 19.63
C GLY A 23 -44.34 11.93 19.54
N LEU A 24 -43.05 11.75 19.81
CA LEU A 24 -42.33 10.47 20.04
C LEU A 24 -41.79 9.76 18.79
N SER A 25 -40.99 10.47 17.98
CA SER A 25 -39.91 9.83 17.21
C SER A 25 -38.65 9.58 18.08
N SER A 26 -38.82 9.45 19.40
CA SER A 26 -37.75 9.04 20.30
C SER A 26 -37.71 7.51 20.32
N PRO A 27 -36.58 6.86 20.00
CA PRO A 27 -36.43 5.41 20.12
C PRO A 27 -36.83 4.96 21.53
N ASP A 28 -37.58 3.85 21.65
CA ASP A 28 -37.96 3.29 22.95
C ASP A 28 -36.68 2.92 23.74
N PRO A 29 -36.38 3.59 24.87
CA PRO A 29 -35.15 3.36 25.62
C PRO A 29 -34.99 1.91 26.11
N ARG A 30 -36.09 1.15 26.21
CA ARG A 30 -36.07 -0.27 26.60
C ARG A 30 -35.36 -1.15 25.58
N HIS A 31 -35.31 -0.73 24.31
CA HIS A 31 -34.61 -1.45 23.25
C HIS A 31 -33.13 -1.07 23.13
N ARG A 32 -32.66 -0.01 23.83
CA ARG A 32 -31.30 0.52 23.66
C ARG A 32 -30.21 -0.55 23.85
N GLU A 33 -30.28 -1.30 24.95
CA GLU A 33 -29.26 -2.32 25.23
C GLU A 33 -29.31 -3.46 24.22
N ALA A 34 -30.51 -3.92 23.87
CA ALA A 34 -30.69 -4.97 22.87
C ALA A 34 -30.14 -4.55 21.50
N LEU A 35 -30.32 -3.28 21.10
CA LEU A 35 -29.79 -2.74 19.86
C LEU A 35 -28.25 -2.64 19.88
N ILE A 36 -27.66 -2.18 20.98
CA ILE A 36 -26.19 -2.13 21.12
C ILE A 36 -25.59 -3.54 21.03
N GLN A 37 -26.18 -4.52 21.72
CA GLN A 37 -25.71 -5.91 21.66
C GLN A 37 -25.87 -6.50 20.25
N LEU A 38 -26.97 -6.19 19.57
CA LEU A 38 -27.19 -6.60 18.19
C LEU A 38 -26.11 -6.00 17.27
N GLU A 39 -25.84 -4.69 17.36
CA GLU A 39 -24.80 -4.03 16.58
C GLU A 39 -23.41 -4.63 16.83
N VAL A 40 -23.03 -4.83 18.10
CA VAL A 40 -21.76 -5.48 18.47
C VAL A 40 -21.66 -6.88 17.87
N SER A 41 -22.73 -7.67 17.92
CA SER A 41 -22.75 -9.03 17.38
C SER A 41 -22.66 -9.09 15.85
N MET A 42 -23.14 -8.04 15.16
CA MET A 42 -23.15 -7.95 13.70
C MET A 42 -21.83 -7.41 13.10
N GLN A 43 -20.95 -6.82 13.92
CA GLN A 43 -19.64 -6.37 13.47
C GLN A 43 -18.74 -7.55 13.07
N THR A 44 -17.74 -7.28 12.23
CA THR A 44 -16.73 -8.27 11.86
C THR A 44 -16.07 -8.85 13.12
N GLY A 45 -16.22 -10.16 13.34
CA GLY A 45 -15.69 -10.84 14.51
C GLY A 45 -16.53 -10.73 15.78
N GLY A 46 -17.71 -10.08 15.75
CA GLY A 46 -18.56 -9.81 16.93
C GLY A 46 -19.11 -11.06 17.64
N GLN A 47 -19.10 -12.21 16.98
CA GLN A 47 -19.53 -13.50 17.55
C GLN A 47 -18.35 -14.39 17.98
N VAL A 48 -17.11 -13.93 17.84
CA VAL A 48 -15.92 -14.69 18.25
C VAL A 48 -15.86 -14.73 19.77
N VAL A 49 -15.84 -15.94 20.33
CA VAL A 49 -15.75 -16.16 21.77
C VAL A 49 -14.27 -16.12 22.19
N LEU A 50 -13.91 -15.11 22.99
CA LEU A 50 -12.55 -14.92 23.49
C LEU A 50 -12.27 -15.75 24.75
N THR A 51 -11.07 -16.31 24.82
CA THR A 51 -10.48 -16.90 26.03
C THR A 51 -10.16 -15.82 27.07
N ASP A 52 -9.88 -16.22 28.32
CA ASP A 52 -9.54 -15.26 29.37
C ASP A 52 -8.23 -14.52 29.12
N ALA A 53 -7.28 -15.13 28.40
CA ALA A 53 -6.05 -14.47 27.99
C ALA A 53 -6.32 -13.40 26.91
N GLU A 54 -7.14 -13.72 25.92
CA GLU A 54 -7.53 -12.79 24.86
C GLU A 54 -8.35 -11.63 25.40
N LYS A 55 -9.28 -11.87 26.34
CA LYS A 55 -10.04 -10.80 27.02
C LYS A 55 -9.14 -9.80 27.74
N ARG A 56 -8.06 -10.27 28.39
CA ARG A 56 -7.08 -9.37 29.04
C ARG A 56 -6.34 -8.50 28.03
N LEU A 57 -5.94 -9.08 26.89
CA LEU A 57 -5.29 -8.34 25.83
C LEU A 57 -6.25 -7.36 25.14
N ASP A 58 -7.48 -7.78 24.86
CA ASP A 58 -8.54 -6.96 24.26
C ASP A 58 -8.84 -5.74 25.12
N ALA A 59 -9.00 -5.90 26.44
CA ALA A 59 -9.23 -4.78 27.35
C ALA A 59 -8.07 -3.76 27.34
N LEU A 60 -6.82 -4.23 27.24
CA LEU A 60 -5.65 -3.35 27.13
C LEU A 60 -5.62 -2.64 25.77
N LEU A 61 -5.82 -3.37 24.67
CA LEU A 61 -5.85 -2.83 23.31
C LEU A 61 -6.98 -1.79 23.16
N PHE A 62 -8.16 -2.07 23.70
CA PHE A 62 -9.28 -1.15 23.70
C PHE A 62 -8.94 0.15 24.43
N LYS A 63 -8.30 0.05 25.61
CA LYS A 63 -7.83 1.23 26.35
C LYS A 63 -6.82 2.06 25.52
N MET A 64 -5.81 1.42 24.94
CA MET A 64 -4.82 2.08 24.09
C MET A 64 -5.50 2.76 22.89
N LYS A 65 -6.46 2.09 22.25
CA LYS A 65 -7.24 2.64 21.14
C LYS A 65 -8.01 3.89 21.54
N GLN A 66 -8.68 3.87 22.70
CA GLN A 66 -9.42 5.05 23.19
C GLN A 66 -8.49 6.22 23.47
N GLU A 67 -7.31 5.96 24.04
CA GLU A 67 -6.29 6.99 24.25
C GLU A 67 -5.84 7.60 22.93
N GLU A 68 -5.49 6.79 21.91
CA GLU A 68 -5.06 7.30 20.61
C GLU A 68 -6.17 8.03 19.85
N VAL A 69 -7.40 7.53 19.86
CA VAL A 69 -8.56 8.16 19.20
C VAL A 69 -8.95 9.49 19.85
N SER A 70 -8.68 9.66 21.15
CA SER A 70 -8.99 10.90 21.86
C SER A 70 -8.00 12.05 21.58
N ARG A 71 -6.90 11.79 20.87
CA ARG A 71 -5.90 12.80 20.55
C ARG A 71 -6.39 13.74 19.44
N ALA A 72 -5.81 14.93 19.41
CA ALA A 72 -6.11 15.93 18.38
C ALA A 72 -5.58 15.51 17.00
N ASP A 73 -4.44 14.83 16.96
CA ASP A 73 -3.88 14.21 15.76
C ASP A 73 -4.55 12.85 15.52
N PHE A 74 -5.35 12.75 14.44
CA PHE A 74 -5.99 11.49 14.02
C PHE A 74 -5.42 11.03 12.67
N PRO A 75 -4.37 10.19 12.66
CA PRO A 75 -3.66 9.79 11.43
C PRO A 75 -4.56 9.24 10.31
N PRO A 76 -5.63 8.46 10.58
CA PRO A 76 -6.51 7.96 9.53
C PRO A 76 -7.28 9.05 8.76
N ALA A 77 -7.43 10.26 9.31
CA ALA A 77 -8.04 11.40 8.59
C ALA A 77 -7.02 12.29 7.87
N MET A 78 -5.73 11.96 7.95
CA MET A 78 -4.65 12.70 7.28
C MET A 78 -4.21 11.95 6.02
N HIS A 79 -3.69 12.68 5.04
CA HIS A 79 -3.01 12.04 3.90
C HIS A 79 -1.86 11.15 4.39
N PHE A 80 -1.77 9.91 3.88
CA PHE A 80 -0.82 8.90 4.39
C PHE A 80 0.62 9.38 4.42
N PHE A 81 1.05 10.16 3.43
CA PHE A 81 2.42 10.71 3.37
C PHE A 81 2.78 11.55 4.61
N ARG A 82 1.81 12.28 5.18
CA ARG A 82 1.98 13.03 6.43
C ARG A 82 1.74 12.16 7.67
N ALA A 83 0.80 11.20 7.56
CA ALA A 83 0.39 10.34 8.66
C ALA A 83 1.44 9.26 9.00
N ARG A 84 2.24 8.81 8.02
CA ARG A 84 3.17 7.68 8.14
C ARG A 84 4.10 7.81 9.34
N ASP A 85 4.74 8.96 9.52
CA ASP A 85 5.69 9.16 10.61
C ASP A 85 4.99 9.12 11.97
N VAL A 86 3.77 9.67 12.06
CA VAL A 86 2.94 9.59 13.27
C VAL A 86 2.55 8.14 13.56
N ILE A 87 2.05 7.40 12.55
CA ILE A 87 1.67 5.98 12.66
C ILE A 87 2.86 5.14 13.12
N SER A 88 4.07 5.39 12.60
CA SER A 88 5.28 4.64 12.98
C SER A 88 5.61 4.72 14.47
N THR A 89 5.20 5.80 15.14
CA THR A 89 5.44 6.01 16.57
C THR A 89 4.36 5.35 17.46
N SER A 90 3.19 5.05 16.90
CA SER A 90 2.03 4.50 17.62
C SER A 90 2.36 3.18 18.33
N PRO A 91 2.13 3.08 19.65
CA PRO A 91 2.20 1.81 20.37
C PRO A 91 1.26 0.74 19.81
N ILE A 92 0.06 1.12 19.35
CA ILE A 92 -0.88 0.19 18.72
C ILE A 92 -0.28 -0.35 17.42
N PHE A 93 0.27 0.52 16.57
CA PHE A 93 0.89 0.08 15.32
C PHE A 93 2.02 -0.92 15.55
N LYS A 94 2.90 -0.66 16.53
CA LYS A 94 3.98 -1.60 16.92
C LYS A 94 3.46 -2.94 17.42
N LEU A 95 2.28 -2.97 18.05
CA LEU A 95 1.63 -4.22 18.45
C LEU A 95 1.04 -4.94 17.23
N LEU A 96 0.39 -4.21 16.31
CA LEU A 96 -0.16 -4.76 15.06
C LEU A 96 0.92 -5.35 14.14
N GLN A 97 2.14 -4.82 14.17
CA GLN A 97 3.29 -5.41 13.47
C GLN A 97 3.62 -6.81 14.00
N LYS A 98 3.46 -7.04 15.31
CA LYS A 98 3.70 -8.35 15.95
C LYS A 98 2.53 -9.33 15.76
N MET A 99 1.36 -8.87 15.36
CA MET A 99 0.19 -9.72 15.15
C MET A 99 0.44 -10.68 13.98
N PRO A 100 0.15 -12.00 14.13
CA PRO A 100 0.21 -12.92 13.01
C PRO A 100 -0.94 -12.61 12.05
N LYS A 101 -0.64 -11.94 10.95
CA LYS A 101 -1.63 -11.47 9.97
C LYS A 101 -2.14 -12.59 9.05
N GLY A 102 -1.70 -13.84 9.29
CA GLY A 102 -2.13 -15.04 8.58
C GLY A 102 -1.80 -14.99 7.09
N ALA A 103 -2.78 -15.34 6.26
CA ALA A 103 -2.82 -15.00 4.84
C ALA A 103 -3.04 -13.47 4.67
N GLY A 104 -2.05 -12.70 5.10
CA GLY A 104 -2.17 -11.26 5.32
C GLY A 104 -2.09 -10.42 4.05
N ALA A 105 -1.63 -10.99 2.94
CA ALA A 105 -1.42 -10.25 1.69
C ALA A 105 -2.06 -10.96 0.49
N LEU A 106 -3.39 -10.84 0.36
CA LEU A 106 -4.17 -11.44 -0.74
C LEU A 106 -4.34 -10.52 -1.96
N HIS A 107 -3.75 -9.33 -1.90
CA HIS A 107 -3.81 -8.33 -2.98
C HIS A 107 -2.52 -7.54 -2.98
N VAL A 108 -1.54 -8.03 -3.72
CA VAL A 108 -0.28 -7.34 -3.96
C VAL A 108 0.11 -7.46 -5.43
N HIS A 109 0.88 -6.52 -5.94
CA HIS A 109 1.36 -6.50 -7.31
C HIS A 109 2.86 -6.83 -7.33
N ASP A 110 3.28 -7.63 -8.29
CA ASP A 110 4.64 -8.16 -8.43
C ASP A 110 5.75 -7.10 -8.49
N PHE A 111 5.47 -5.90 -8.99
CA PHE A 111 6.43 -4.78 -9.06
C PHE A 111 6.35 -3.81 -7.86
N ALA A 112 5.49 -4.10 -6.86
CA ALA A 112 5.28 -3.27 -5.67
C ALA A 112 5.45 -4.07 -4.35
N LEU A 113 6.37 -5.03 -4.33
CA LEU A 113 6.61 -5.91 -3.18
C LEU A 113 7.68 -5.39 -2.22
N VAL A 114 8.61 -4.57 -2.70
CA VAL A 114 9.84 -4.20 -1.98
C VAL A 114 9.93 -2.70 -1.79
N GLU A 115 10.38 -2.28 -0.62
CA GLU A 115 10.77 -0.88 -0.35
C GLU A 115 11.78 -0.35 -1.39
N VAL A 116 11.47 0.84 -1.94
CA VAL A 116 12.28 1.50 -2.98
C VAL A 116 13.72 1.77 -2.54
N GLU A 117 13.95 1.98 -1.24
CA GLU A 117 15.30 2.15 -0.69
C GLU A 117 16.20 0.95 -0.99
N TRP A 118 15.68 -0.28 -0.94
CA TRP A 118 16.45 -1.48 -1.30
C TRP A 118 16.78 -1.49 -2.78
N LEU A 119 15.84 -1.13 -3.67
CA LEU A 119 16.10 -1.03 -5.10
C LEU A 119 17.24 -0.04 -5.39
N VAL A 120 17.20 1.15 -4.79
CA VAL A 120 18.25 2.15 -4.98
C VAL A 120 19.56 1.69 -4.35
N LYS A 121 19.59 1.42 -3.05
CA LYS A 121 20.86 1.17 -2.33
C LYS A 121 21.47 -0.21 -2.60
N ASN A 122 20.70 -1.17 -3.12
CA ASN A 122 21.21 -2.49 -3.50
C ASN A 122 21.28 -2.66 -5.02
N ALA A 123 20.13 -2.66 -5.70
CA ALA A 123 20.09 -3.04 -7.12
C ALA A 123 20.87 -2.05 -7.99
N THR A 124 20.68 -0.73 -7.80
CA THR A 124 21.36 0.26 -8.63
C THR A 124 22.87 0.40 -8.35
N TYR A 125 23.38 -0.21 -7.28
CA TYR A 125 24.80 -0.28 -6.96
C TYR A 125 25.51 -1.51 -7.57
N ARG A 126 24.77 -2.41 -8.20
CA ARG A 126 25.33 -3.57 -8.91
C ARG A 126 26.08 -3.11 -10.18
N PRO A 127 27.14 -3.83 -10.58
CA PRO A 127 27.91 -3.49 -11.77
C PRO A 127 27.03 -3.54 -13.03
N HIS A 128 27.47 -2.82 -14.07
CA HIS A 128 26.79 -2.79 -15.38
C HIS A 128 25.40 -2.15 -15.39
N CYS A 129 25.00 -1.43 -14.34
CA CYS A 129 23.74 -0.71 -14.29
C CYS A 129 23.85 0.65 -14.99
N TYR A 130 23.14 0.82 -16.09
CA TYR A 130 23.01 2.08 -16.81
C TYR A 130 21.68 2.75 -16.47
N MET A 131 21.67 4.07 -16.52
CA MET A 131 20.45 4.87 -16.46
C MET A 131 20.37 5.86 -17.62
N CYS A 132 19.16 6.27 -17.97
CA CYS A 132 18.91 7.42 -18.83
C CYS A 132 17.70 8.21 -18.33
N PHE A 133 17.64 9.49 -18.69
CA PHE A 133 16.53 10.39 -18.38
C PHE A 133 15.64 10.51 -19.60
N THR A 134 14.34 10.38 -19.40
CA THR A 134 13.36 10.54 -20.47
C THR A 134 12.95 12.00 -20.62
N ASP A 135 12.36 12.35 -21.76
CA ASP A 135 11.88 13.72 -22.03
C ASP A 135 10.73 14.16 -21.10
N ASN A 136 9.98 13.23 -20.52
CA ASN A 136 8.95 13.49 -19.51
C ASN A 136 9.51 13.52 -18.06
N HIS A 137 10.81 13.78 -17.89
CA HIS A 137 11.48 13.87 -16.59
C HIS A 137 11.43 12.59 -15.73
N SER A 138 11.17 11.43 -16.35
CA SER A 138 11.29 10.12 -15.69
C SER A 138 12.69 9.53 -15.94
N ILE A 139 12.93 8.35 -15.38
CA ILE A 139 14.20 7.61 -15.51
C ILE A 139 13.94 6.22 -16.05
N ARG A 140 14.93 5.66 -16.76
CA ARG A 140 14.93 4.24 -17.16
C ARG A 140 16.27 3.63 -16.78
N PHE A 141 16.26 2.35 -16.46
CA PHE A 141 17.45 1.58 -16.15
C PHE A 141 17.61 0.42 -17.13
N ILE A 142 18.85 -0.04 -17.29
CA ILE A 142 19.15 -1.30 -17.97
C ILE A 142 20.49 -1.85 -17.46
N PHE A 143 20.57 -3.16 -17.30
CA PHE A 143 21.81 -3.87 -17.03
C PHE A 143 22.39 -4.41 -18.33
N SER A 144 23.65 -4.08 -18.65
CA SER A 144 24.25 -4.55 -19.90
C SER A 144 25.78 -4.60 -19.82
N ALA A 145 26.37 -5.71 -20.30
CA ALA A 145 27.84 -5.82 -20.36
C ALA A 145 28.48 -4.80 -21.33
N ARG A 146 27.72 -4.33 -22.33
CA ARG A 146 28.16 -3.37 -23.34
C ARG A 146 27.32 -2.08 -23.29
N PRO A 147 27.80 -0.94 -23.80
CA PRO A 147 26.98 0.26 -23.92
C PRO A 147 25.66 -0.07 -24.64
N PRO A 148 24.49 0.18 -24.00
CA PRO A 148 23.20 -0.17 -24.59
C PRO A 148 22.91 0.67 -25.83
N ALA A 149 22.07 0.14 -26.72
CA ALA A 149 21.58 0.89 -27.88
C ALA A 149 20.79 2.12 -27.43
N ALA A 150 20.86 3.20 -28.21
CA ALA A 150 20.11 4.42 -27.92
C ALA A 150 18.61 4.12 -27.88
N LEU A 151 17.94 4.58 -26.82
CA LEU A 151 16.51 4.45 -26.65
C LEU A 151 15.83 5.76 -27.08
N ALA A 152 14.76 5.65 -27.89
CA ALA A 152 13.99 6.82 -28.30
C ALA A 152 13.45 7.56 -27.07
N ARG A 153 13.47 8.89 -27.10
CA ARG A 153 13.01 9.76 -26.00
C ARG A 153 13.76 9.55 -24.67
N CYS A 154 14.97 8.96 -24.72
CA CYS A 154 15.89 8.92 -23.59
C CYS A 154 17.21 9.62 -23.90
N SER A 155 17.83 10.19 -22.88
CA SER A 155 19.21 10.67 -22.95
C SER A 155 20.18 9.52 -23.27
N PRO A 156 21.42 9.81 -23.71
CA PRO A 156 22.45 8.78 -23.80
C PRO A 156 22.61 8.01 -22.47
N TRP A 157 22.73 6.69 -22.57
CA TRP A 157 22.91 5.81 -21.42
C TRP A 157 24.18 6.17 -20.65
N THR A 158 24.04 6.36 -19.34
CA THR A 158 25.15 6.65 -18.43
C THR A 158 25.28 5.52 -17.43
N LEU A 159 26.48 4.96 -17.31
CA LEU A 159 26.78 3.96 -16.28
C LEU A 159 26.68 4.62 -14.90
N LEU A 160 25.87 4.06 -14.00
CA LEU A 160 25.60 4.65 -12.69
C LEU A 160 26.85 4.76 -11.82
N GLU A 161 27.75 3.79 -11.90
CA GLU A 161 29.05 3.84 -11.20
C GLU A 161 29.85 5.09 -11.60
N ASN A 162 29.92 5.36 -12.90
CA ASN A 162 30.60 6.55 -13.42
C ASN A 162 29.88 7.85 -13.04
N LEU A 163 28.55 7.83 -12.98
CA LEU A 163 27.77 8.98 -12.54
C LEU A 163 28.04 9.28 -11.06
N ARG A 164 27.96 8.27 -10.20
CA ARG A 164 28.25 8.40 -8.76
C ARG A 164 29.68 8.86 -8.51
N ALA A 165 30.66 8.33 -9.23
CA ALA A 165 32.06 8.74 -9.09
C ALA A 165 32.32 10.21 -9.46
N LYS A 166 31.45 10.82 -10.27
CA LYS A 166 31.54 12.24 -10.65
C LYS A 166 30.83 13.18 -9.67
N MET A 167 30.01 12.64 -8.77
CA MET A 167 29.22 13.44 -7.84
C MET A 167 29.95 13.63 -6.51
N VAL A 168 29.86 14.84 -5.96
CA VAL A 168 30.39 15.16 -4.63
C VAL A 168 29.55 14.50 -3.52
N ASN A 169 28.24 14.36 -3.74
CA ASN A 169 27.29 13.75 -2.81
C ASN A 169 26.41 12.72 -3.53
N SER A 170 26.72 11.42 -3.39
CA SER A 170 25.89 10.34 -3.98
C SER A 170 24.51 10.22 -3.33
N THR A 171 24.33 10.76 -2.12
CA THR A 171 23.06 10.68 -1.38
C THR A 171 21.94 11.46 -2.09
N GLU A 172 22.25 12.62 -2.67
CA GLU A 172 21.28 13.42 -3.41
C GLU A 172 20.81 12.71 -4.69
N LEU A 173 21.73 12.04 -5.38
CA LEU A 173 21.38 11.21 -6.52
C LEU A 173 20.46 10.07 -6.08
N ASP A 174 20.83 9.32 -5.06
CA ASP A 174 20.04 8.19 -4.58
C ASP A 174 18.63 8.65 -4.14
N ASN A 175 18.51 9.79 -3.44
CA ASN A 175 17.22 10.36 -3.08
C ASN A 175 16.38 10.74 -4.32
N SER A 176 17.02 11.30 -5.35
CA SER A 176 16.35 11.62 -6.62
C SER A 176 15.88 10.36 -7.37
N LEU A 177 16.67 9.28 -7.35
CA LEU A 177 16.29 7.99 -7.91
C LEU A 177 15.11 7.39 -7.14
N MET A 178 15.13 7.46 -5.79
CA MET A 178 14.01 6.99 -4.96
C MET A 178 12.72 7.75 -5.28
N ALA A 179 12.78 9.07 -5.39
CA ALA A 179 11.63 9.92 -5.69
C ALA A 179 10.98 9.61 -7.05
N ASN A 180 11.74 9.13 -8.04
CA ASN A 180 11.20 8.72 -9.34
C ASN A 180 10.49 7.35 -9.31
N MET A 181 10.70 6.56 -8.27
CA MET A 181 10.16 5.20 -8.13
C MET A 181 9.08 5.11 -7.05
N THR A 182 8.58 6.25 -6.55
CA THR A 182 7.51 6.30 -5.57
C THR A 182 6.63 7.53 -5.74
N LEU A 183 5.43 7.49 -5.17
CA LEU A 183 4.51 8.63 -5.11
C LEU A 183 4.80 9.59 -3.94
N PHE A 184 5.67 9.21 -3.01
CA PHE A 184 6.02 10.08 -1.89
C PHE A 184 6.62 11.39 -2.39
N THR A 185 6.17 12.49 -1.77
CA THR A 185 6.64 13.83 -2.03
C THR A 185 6.70 14.58 -0.70
N ASP A 186 7.71 15.44 -0.55
CA ASP A 186 7.85 16.35 0.60
C ASP A 186 6.96 17.60 0.46
N GLN A 187 6.34 17.79 -0.70
CA GLN A 187 5.39 18.87 -0.97
C GLN A 187 3.96 18.45 -0.58
N ASP A 188 3.02 19.39 -0.62
CA ASP A 188 1.61 19.06 -0.38
C ASP A 188 1.07 18.15 -1.50
N PRO A 189 0.71 16.88 -1.20
CA PRO A 189 0.25 15.94 -2.22
C PRO A 189 -1.03 16.43 -2.92
N GLU A 190 -1.86 17.25 -2.28
CA GLU A 190 -3.08 17.79 -2.91
C GLU A 190 -2.73 18.83 -4.00
N LEU A 191 -1.59 19.51 -3.87
CA LEU A 191 -1.08 20.44 -4.89
C LEU A 191 -0.32 19.72 -6.01
N VAL A 192 0.47 18.71 -5.66
CA VAL A 192 1.26 17.92 -6.63
C VAL A 192 0.34 17.01 -7.46
N TYR A 193 -0.70 16.47 -6.83
CA TYR A 193 -1.63 15.51 -7.44
C TYR A 193 -3.07 16.05 -7.42
N PRO A 194 -3.38 17.06 -8.25
CA PRO A 194 -4.68 17.75 -8.20
C PRO A 194 -5.86 16.91 -8.71
N SER A 195 -5.60 15.76 -9.35
CA SER A 195 -6.64 14.88 -9.88
C SER A 195 -6.20 13.42 -9.89
N GLN A 196 -7.18 12.52 -10.04
CA GLN A 196 -6.92 11.08 -10.17
C GLN A 196 -6.10 10.77 -11.42
N ASP A 197 -6.37 11.42 -12.55
CA ASP A 197 -5.65 11.17 -13.80
C ASP A 197 -4.15 11.50 -13.66
N VAL A 198 -3.82 12.61 -12.98
CA VAL A 198 -2.43 13.03 -12.75
C VAL A 198 -1.68 12.03 -11.86
N ILE A 199 -2.29 11.58 -10.75
CA ILE A 199 -1.61 10.62 -9.87
C ILE A 199 -1.48 9.24 -10.52
N TRP A 200 -2.47 8.82 -11.34
CA TRP A 200 -2.39 7.57 -12.09
C TRP A 200 -1.28 7.59 -13.14
N GLU A 201 -1.12 8.69 -13.87
CA GLU A 201 -0.02 8.85 -14.83
C GLU A 201 1.33 8.71 -14.13
N ILE A 202 1.53 9.38 -12.98
CA ILE A 202 2.79 9.33 -12.23
C ILE A 202 3.00 7.93 -11.62
N PHE A 203 1.94 7.30 -11.10
CA PHE A 203 1.99 5.95 -10.57
C PHE A 203 2.48 4.94 -11.62
N GLU A 204 1.97 5.02 -12.85
CA GLU A 204 2.46 4.21 -13.96
C GLU A 204 3.91 4.53 -14.34
N GLN A 205 4.30 5.82 -14.31
CA GLN A 205 5.70 6.20 -14.54
C GLN A 205 6.65 5.59 -13.49
N CYS A 206 6.24 5.44 -12.24
CA CYS A 206 7.06 4.76 -11.22
C CYS A 206 7.36 3.30 -11.62
N PHE A 207 6.36 2.57 -12.12
CA PHE A 207 6.57 1.19 -12.59
C PHE A 207 7.46 1.12 -13.82
N LEU A 208 7.30 2.03 -14.78
CA LEU A 208 8.18 2.11 -15.94
C LEU A 208 9.62 2.45 -15.54
N ALA A 209 9.81 3.26 -14.50
CA ALA A 209 11.13 3.60 -13.98
C ALA A 209 11.83 2.36 -13.39
N LEU A 210 11.14 1.59 -12.56
CA LEU A 210 11.75 0.43 -11.91
C LEU A 210 11.80 -0.83 -12.81
N TRP A 211 11.10 -0.83 -13.95
CA TRP A 211 10.97 -1.98 -14.85
C TRP A 211 12.31 -2.62 -15.22
N GLY A 212 13.25 -1.82 -15.73
CA GLY A 212 14.55 -2.31 -16.16
C GLY A 212 15.46 -2.76 -15.01
N LEU A 213 15.18 -2.36 -13.77
CA LEU A 213 15.89 -2.92 -12.61
C LEU A 213 15.33 -4.31 -12.28
N VAL A 214 14.01 -4.41 -12.13
CA VAL A 214 13.35 -5.62 -11.63
C VAL A 214 13.33 -6.74 -12.66
N THR A 215 13.34 -6.44 -13.95
CA THR A 215 13.33 -7.46 -15.04
C THR A 215 14.70 -8.00 -15.41
N TYR A 216 15.78 -7.57 -14.74
CA TYR A 216 17.10 -8.18 -14.88
C TYR A 216 17.19 -9.46 -14.03
N ALA A 217 17.50 -10.61 -14.65
CA ALA A 217 17.34 -11.94 -14.04
C ALA A 217 17.94 -12.13 -12.62
N PRO A 218 19.15 -11.63 -12.30
CA PRO A 218 19.68 -11.70 -10.94
C PRO A 218 18.96 -10.78 -9.95
N VAL A 219 18.58 -9.57 -10.38
CA VAL A 219 17.84 -8.63 -9.54
C VAL A 219 16.42 -9.12 -9.33
N PHE A 220 15.77 -9.70 -10.33
CA PHE A 220 14.44 -10.28 -10.24
C PHE A 220 14.32 -11.30 -9.10
N ARG A 221 15.27 -12.25 -9.03
CA ARG A 221 15.33 -13.27 -7.98
C ARG A 221 15.47 -12.64 -6.60
N ASP A 222 16.43 -11.74 -6.45
CA ASP A 222 16.72 -11.09 -5.17
C ASP A 222 15.59 -10.14 -4.74
N TYR A 223 14.97 -9.44 -5.69
CA TYR A 223 13.83 -8.56 -5.47
C TYR A 223 12.66 -9.37 -4.91
N TYR A 224 12.31 -10.48 -5.56
CA TYR A 224 11.21 -11.30 -5.08
C TYR A 224 11.51 -11.92 -3.71
N TYR A 225 12.71 -12.46 -3.50
CA TYR A 225 13.15 -12.98 -2.20
C TYR A 225 13.10 -11.91 -1.10
N GLN A 226 13.58 -10.69 -1.39
CA GLN A 226 13.52 -9.57 -0.47
C GLN A 226 12.07 -9.17 -0.17
N GLY A 227 11.17 -9.21 -1.15
CA GLY A 227 9.74 -8.99 -0.94
C GLY A 227 9.17 -9.99 0.05
N LEU A 228 9.40 -11.30 -0.15
CA LEU A 228 9.01 -12.33 0.81
C LEU A 228 9.57 -12.07 2.21
N SER A 229 10.84 -11.67 2.29
CA SER A 229 11.51 -11.33 3.54
C SER A 229 10.87 -10.13 4.25
N GLN A 230 10.40 -9.12 3.52
CA GLN A 230 9.73 -7.93 4.08
C GLN A 230 8.35 -8.28 4.65
N PHE A 231 7.54 -9.03 3.90
CA PHE A 231 6.24 -9.50 4.37
C PHE A 231 6.36 -10.46 5.57
N TYR A 232 7.32 -11.39 5.52
CA TYR A 232 7.59 -12.30 6.63
C TYR A 232 8.01 -11.56 7.91
N ARG A 233 8.85 -10.52 7.80
CA ARG A 233 9.22 -9.65 8.93
C ARG A 233 8.03 -8.90 9.52
N ASP A 234 6.99 -8.64 8.72
CA ASP A 234 5.71 -8.10 9.18
C ASP A 234 4.72 -9.21 9.60
N ASN A 235 5.19 -10.42 9.91
CA ASN A 235 4.38 -11.53 10.41
C ASN A 235 3.21 -11.91 9.46
N VAL A 236 3.46 -11.80 8.15
CA VAL A 236 2.58 -12.30 7.08
C VAL A 236 3.12 -13.64 6.59
N MET A 237 2.27 -14.68 6.61
CA MET A 237 2.69 -16.07 6.40
C MET A 237 2.26 -16.66 5.06
N TYR A 238 1.45 -15.94 4.28
CA TYR A 238 1.02 -16.37 2.95
C TYR A 238 0.65 -15.16 2.08
N MET A 239 0.89 -15.27 0.77
CA MET A 239 0.66 -14.20 -0.19
C MET A 239 -0.04 -14.70 -1.47
N GLU A 240 -0.90 -13.85 -2.05
CA GLU A 240 -1.39 -13.99 -3.43
C GLU A 240 -0.97 -12.77 -4.24
N VAL A 241 -0.07 -12.99 -5.20
CA VAL A 241 0.59 -11.94 -5.97
C VAL A 241 -0.02 -11.87 -7.35
N ARG A 242 -0.50 -10.69 -7.73
CA ARG A 242 -0.89 -10.36 -9.10
C ARG A 242 0.36 -10.10 -9.91
N ALA A 243 0.60 -10.93 -10.91
CA ALA A 243 1.81 -10.86 -11.72
C ALA A 243 1.51 -10.62 -13.20
N LEU A 244 2.31 -9.75 -13.80
CA LEU A 244 2.31 -9.49 -15.24
C LEU A 244 3.04 -10.60 -16.02
N LEU A 245 3.99 -11.27 -15.36
CA LEU A 245 4.89 -12.26 -15.96
C LEU A 245 5.64 -11.71 -17.19
N PRO A 246 6.41 -10.61 -17.03
CA PRO A 246 7.17 -10.04 -18.14
C PRO A 246 8.29 -10.97 -18.60
N GLU A 247 8.83 -10.66 -19.78
CA GLU A 247 10.11 -11.23 -20.23
C GLU A 247 11.23 -10.75 -19.29
N ILE A 248 12.01 -11.70 -18.81
CA ILE A 248 13.15 -11.45 -17.93
C ILE A 248 14.42 -11.52 -18.76
N TYR A 249 15.28 -10.52 -18.64
CA TYR A 249 16.47 -10.41 -19.49
C TYR A 249 17.77 -10.68 -18.72
N GLU A 250 18.78 -11.16 -19.45
CA GLU A 250 20.14 -11.41 -18.95
C GLU A 250 21.11 -10.31 -19.37
N LEU A 251 22.31 -10.31 -18.78
CA LEU A 251 23.31 -9.25 -19.00
C LEU A 251 23.78 -9.12 -20.47
N ASP A 252 23.67 -10.19 -21.24
CA ASP A 252 24.00 -10.24 -22.68
C ASP A 252 22.83 -9.80 -23.59
N GLY A 253 21.67 -9.50 -23.02
CA GLY A 253 20.46 -9.09 -23.73
C GLY A 253 19.56 -10.25 -24.19
N SER A 254 19.92 -11.50 -23.89
CA SER A 254 19.00 -12.63 -24.07
C SER A 254 17.81 -12.52 -23.12
N THR A 255 16.66 -13.07 -23.52
CA THR A 255 15.41 -13.00 -22.75
C THR A 255 14.85 -14.39 -22.45
N HIS A 256 14.09 -14.47 -21.36
CA HIS A 256 13.35 -15.63 -20.93
C HIS A 256 11.85 -15.37 -21.03
N ASP A 257 11.10 -16.44 -21.32
CA ASP A 257 9.66 -16.37 -21.51
C ASP A 257 8.87 -16.32 -20.18
N PRO A 258 7.54 -16.06 -20.21
CA PRO A 258 6.72 -16.04 -19.00
C PRO A 258 6.73 -17.36 -18.21
N ALA A 259 6.97 -18.51 -18.85
CA ALA A 259 7.03 -19.79 -18.16
C ALA A 259 8.28 -19.88 -17.27
N TRP A 260 9.41 -19.39 -17.75
CA TRP A 260 10.62 -19.24 -16.95
C TRP A 260 10.42 -18.27 -15.77
N THR A 261 9.71 -17.15 -15.99
CA THR A 261 9.41 -16.18 -14.92
C THR A 261 8.56 -16.82 -13.82
N LEU A 262 7.51 -17.56 -14.20
CA LEU A 262 6.67 -18.30 -13.25
C LEU A 262 7.44 -19.40 -12.52
N LYS A 263 8.33 -20.11 -13.23
CA LYS A 263 9.20 -21.13 -12.63
C LYS A 263 10.14 -20.51 -11.61
N THR A 264 10.71 -19.35 -11.90
CA THR A 264 11.61 -18.62 -11.00
C THR A 264 10.88 -18.19 -9.73
N TYR A 265 9.64 -17.66 -9.84
CA TYR A 265 8.81 -17.42 -8.65
C TYR A 265 8.67 -18.69 -7.81
N GLN A 266 8.29 -19.81 -8.42
CA GLN A 266 8.10 -21.08 -7.72
C GLN A 266 9.40 -21.57 -7.03
N GLU A 267 10.54 -21.46 -7.70
CA GLU A 267 11.85 -21.86 -7.15
C GLU A 267 12.23 -21.01 -5.95
N VAL A 268 12.11 -19.68 -6.05
CA VAL A 268 12.42 -18.76 -4.95
C VAL A 268 11.44 -18.94 -3.78
N THR A 269 10.14 -19.15 -4.03
CA THR A 269 9.17 -19.47 -2.97
C THR A 269 9.54 -20.77 -2.26
N ARG A 270 9.92 -21.82 -3.00
CA ARG A 270 10.33 -23.12 -2.40
C ARG A 270 11.57 -22.96 -1.54
N GLN A 271 12.56 -22.20 -2.03
CA GLN A 271 13.75 -21.87 -1.26
C GLN A 271 13.35 -21.13 0.03
N PHE A 272 12.57 -20.07 -0.08
CA PHE A 272 12.16 -19.26 1.06
C PHE A 272 11.39 -20.06 2.12
N THR A 273 10.43 -20.91 1.71
CA THR A 273 9.68 -21.80 2.62
C THR A 273 10.55 -22.88 3.24
N ALA A 274 11.58 -23.38 2.55
CA ALA A 274 12.53 -24.32 3.15
C ALA A 274 13.37 -23.65 4.26
N GLU A 275 13.71 -22.37 4.10
CA GLU A 275 14.43 -21.57 5.09
C GLU A 275 13.51 -21.04 6.21
N HIS A 276 12.20 -20.91 5.96
CA HIS A 276 11.18 -20.41 6.89
C HIS A 276 9.96 -21.36 6.92
N PRO A 277 10.01 -22.46 7.70
CA PRO A 277 8.99 -23.53 7.65
C PRO A 277 7.57 -23.11 8.07
N ASP A 278 7.41 -21.98 8.74
CA ASP A 278 6.15 -21.37 9.14
C ASP A 278 5.54 -20.46 8.04
N PHE A 279 6.29 -20.17 6.98
CA PHE A 279 5.78 -19.46 5.81
C PHE A 279 5.07 -20.44 4.84
N PHE A 280 3.75 -20.31 4.71
CA PHE A 280 2.91 -21.21 3.92
C PHE A 280 3.11 -21.11 2.40
N GLY A 281 3.79 -20.07 1.92
CA GLY A 281 4.16 -19.91 0.52
C GLY A 281 3.37 -18.83 -0.20
N VAL A 282 3.42 -18.87 -1.54
CA VAL A 282 2.82 -17.86 -2.42
C VAL A 282 2.07 -18.51 -3.58
N ARG A 283 0.97 -17.88 -3.98
CA ARG A 283 0.29 -18.16 -5.26
C ARG A 283 0.35 -16.95 -6.17
N MET A 284 0.39 -17.22 -7.47
CA MET A 284 0.43 -16.20 -8.51
C MET A 284 -0.94 -16.10 -9.18
N ILE A 285 -1.43 -14.88 -9.36
CA ILE A 285 -2.62 -14.55 -10.13
C ILE A 285 -2.12 -13.84 -11.39
N TYR A 286 -2.27 -14.47 -12.55
CA TYR A 286 -1.88 -13.84 -13.81
C TYR A 286 -2.76 -12.63 -14.10
N THR A 287 -2.15 -11.54 -14.55
CA THR A 287 -2.82 -10.29 -14.87
C THR A 287 -2.29 -9.68 -16.17
N ILE A 288 -3.10 -8.84 -16.79
CA ILE A 288 -2.75 -8.03 -17.96
C ILE A 288 -3.10 -6.57 -17.67
N ASN A 289 -2.40 -5.65 -18.32
CA ASN A 289 -2.78 -4.24 -18.30
C ASN A 289 -4.13 -4.06 -19.05
N ARG A 290 -4.99 -3.17 -18.56
CA ARG A 290 -6.36 -2.97 -19.08
C ARG A 290 -6.50 -1.65 -19.82
#